data_AF-A0A836NZL7-F1
#
_entry.id   AF-A0A836NZL7-F1
#
_cell.length_a   1.000
_cell.length_b   1.000
_cell.length_c   1.000
_cell.angle_alpha   90.00
_cell.angle_beta   90.00
_cell.angle_gamma   90.00
#
_symmetry.space_group_name_H-M   'P 1'
#
loop_
_entity.id
_entity.type
_entity.pdbx_description
1 polymer ?
#
loop_
_entity_poly.entity_id
_entity_poly.type
_entity_poly.pdbx_seq_one_letter_code
_entity_poly.pdbx_strand_id
1 'polypeptide(L)'
;RNYDYVLDDPLITDWLQTMGTRLGANSDQPQQPFTFFMLRDRQINAFATLGGYVAVNAGLVLTAEREDEVAAVLSHEIAHVTQQHVLRGVERAQRDQIPILLGMLAAVVAAQQAGGNSKGDATMATITSAMGLMQQRQIDYTRSNESEADRLGIRTLARSGYDVDAMAGFFERMSVAMRANEGGYSAPDFLQTHPVTVTRISEAKARAEQMKKNTVVLTTSVPGGSRQERVDPSDPSLSEPLSRNGNALLPYALRLPVDALSRGADQQGFDWAKERLRVLSAATPDAAIREYETLRRSAKQGLSDAQRYGLALAKLRNSGGRPGEHD
;
A
#
# COMPACT_ATOMS: atom_id res chain seq x y z
N ARG A 1 4.71 0.86 21.90
CA ARG A 1 3.51 0.26 22.55
C ARG A 1 2.73 1.26 23.45
N ASN A 2 3.32 2.32 24.02
CA ASN A 2 2.64 3.20 24.99
C ASN A 2 1.84 4.40 24.43
N TYR A 3 1.59 4.48 23.12
CA TYR A 3 0.91 5.64 22.51
C TYR A 3 -0.37 5.30 21.73
N ASP A 4 -0.90 4.08 21.82
CA ASP A 4 -2.14 3.62 21.14
C ASP A 4 -2.20 3.87 19.62
N TYR A 5 -1.04 4.10 18.98
CA TYR A 5 -0.93 4.33 17.53
C TYR A 5 -1.02 3.04 16.72
N VAL A 6 -0.61 1.90 17.28
CA VAL A 6 -0.70 0.58 16.62
C VAL A 6 -1.99 -0.08 17.05
N LEU A 7 -2.77 -0.57 16.08
CA LEU A 7 -3.97 -1.35 16.35
C LEU A 7 -3.60 -2.79 16.69
N ASP A 8 -3.57 -3.08 18.00
CA ASP A 8 -3.36 -4.44 18.53
C ASP A 8 -4.69 -5.23 18.53
N ASP A 9 -5.22 -5.51 17.34
CA ASP A 9 -6.40 -6.37 17.15
C ASP A 9 -6.02 -7.68 16.47
N PRO A 10 -6.27 -8.86 17.06
CA PRO A 10 -5.84 -10.14 16.50
C PRO A 10 -6.42 -10.43 15.11
N LEU A 11 -7.67 -10.05 14.83
CA LEU A 11 -8.31 -10.33 13.54
C LEU A 11 -7.77 -9.44 12.43
N ILE A 12 -7.54 -8.15 12.72
CA ILE A 12 -6.90 -7.24 11.76
C ILE A 12 -5.44 -7.65 11.53
N THR A 13 -4.74 -8.05 12.59
CA THR A 13 -3.35 -8.50 12.50
C THR A 13 -3.24 -9.75 11.63
N ASP A 14 -4.09 -10.76 11.87
CA ASP A 14 -4.10 -12.00 11.10
C ASP A 14 -4.41 -11.76 9.61
N TRP A 15 -5.43 -10.95 9.32
CA TRP A 15 -5.78 -10.55 7.95
C TRP A 15 -4.61 -9.87 7.23
N LEU A 16 -4.02 -8.84 7.85
CA LEU A 16 -2.92 -8.09 7.25
C LEU A 16 -1.66 -8.96 7.09
N GLN A 17 -1.32 -9.78 8.10
CA GLN A 17 -0.15 -10.65 8.04
C GLN A 17 -0.31 -11.75 7.01
N THR A 18 -1.51 -12.31 6.86
CA THR A 18 -1.81 -13.31 5.82
C THR A 18 -1.58 -12.72 4.43
N MET A 19 -2.13 -11.53 4.16
CA MET A 19 -1.91 -10.82 2.90
C MET A 19 -0.42 -10.50 2.69
N GLY A 20 0.21 -9.85 3.67
CA GLY A 20 1.59 -9.40 3.57
C GLY A 20 2.59 -10.55 3.40
N THR A 21 2.39 -11.66 4.11
CA THR A 21 3.23 -12.86 3.99
C THR A 21 3.10 -13.48 2.61
N ARG A 22 1.88 -13.56 2.06
CA ARG A 22 1.66 -14.05 0.70
C ARG A 22 2.38 -13.17 -0.33
N LEU A 23 2.27 -11.85 -0.21
CA LEU A 23 2.95 -10.91 -1.11
C LEU A 23 4.48 -11.01 -0.98
N GLY A 24 5.01 -11.04 0.24
CA GLY A 24 6.45 -11.15 0.51
C GLY A 24 7.04 -12.43 -0.08
N ALA A 25 6.37 -13.58 0.11
CA ALA A 25 6.80 -14.87 -0.43
C ALA A 25 6.81 -14.93 -1.97
N ASN A 26 6.02 -14.11 -2.64
CA ASN A 26 5.93 -14.03 -4.11
C ASN A 26 6.67 -12.82 -4.71
N SER A 27 7.39 -12.07 -3.87
CA SER A 27 8.20 -10.92 -4.29
C SER A 27 9.46 -11.35 -5.04
N ASP A 28 10.21 -10.38 -5.58
CA ASP A 28 11.50 -10.64 -6.21
C ASP A 28 12.59 -11.07 -5.18
N GLN A 29 12.33 -10.95 -3.87
CA GLN A 29 13.20 -11.47 -2.80
C GLN A 29 12.39 -12.21 -1.71
N PRO A 30 11.95 -13.47 -1.96
CA PRO A 30 11.10 -14.23 -1.02
C PRO A 30 11.70 -14.50 0.37
N GLN A 31 13.03 -14.41 0.48
CA GLN A 31 13.76 -14.65 1.73
C GLN A 31 13.85 -13.39 2.61
N GLN A 32 13.45 -12.22 2.11
CA GLN A 32 13.42 -10.99 2.88
C GLN A 32 12.36 -11.10 3.99
N PRO A 33 12.73 -10.97 5.27
CA PRO A 33 11.74 -10.94 6.34
C PRO A 33 10.92 -9.66 6.26
N PHE A 34 9.61 -9.79 6.46
CA PHE A 34 8.67 -8.68 6.55
C PHE A 34 7.90 -8.73 7.87
N THR A 35 7.56 -7.55 8.39
CA THR A 35 6.66 -7.41 9.55
C THR A 35 5.64 -6.33 9.22
N PHE A 36 4.38 -6.73 9.11
CA PHE A 36 3.27 -5.84 8.81
C PHE A 36 2.55 -5.40 10.08
N PHE A 37 2.18 -4.13 10.18
CA PHE A 37 1.40 -3.62 11.30
C PHE A 37 0.42 -2.54 10.87
N MET A 38 -0.74 -2.53 11.53
CA MET A 38 -1.81 -1.59 11.27
C MET A 38 -1.73 -0.40 12.24
N LEU A 39 -1.79 0.82 11.70
CA LEU A 39 -1.85 2.05 12.47
C LEU A 39 -3.29 2.55 12.61
N ARG A 40 -3.63 3.03 13.82
CA ARG A 40 -4.91 3.66 14.17
C ARG A 40 -5.04 5.08 13.59
N ASP A 41 -4.64 5.26 12.35
CA ASP A 41 -4.63 6.55 11.67
C ASP A 41 -5.56 6.51 10.46
N ARG A 42 -6.46 7.50 10.36
CA ARG A 42 -7.44 7.61 9.28
C ARG A 42 -6.90 8.40 8.07
N GLN A 43 -5.66 8.88 8.09
CA GLN A 43 -4.98 9.37 6.89
C GLN A 43 -4.67 8.20 5.94
N ILE A 44 -4.77 8.45 4.63
CA ILE A 44 -4.38 7.47 3.59
C ILE A 44 -2.85 7.42 3.57
N ASN A 45 -2.27 6.36 4.13
CA ASN A 45 -0.83 6.13 4.13
C ASN A 45 -0.46 4.65 4.27
N ALA A 46 0.71 4.31 3.74
CA ALA A 46 1.50 3.12 4.03
C ALA A 46 2.96 3.47 3.77
N PHE A 47 3.87 2.83 4.51
CA PHE A 47 5.29 3.03 4.30
C PHE A 47 6.08 1.81 4.76
N ALA A 48 7.23 1.59 4.14
CA ALA A 48 8.19 0.60 4.57
C ALA A 48 9.49 1.22 5.09
N THR A 49 10.11 0.58 6.09
CA THR A 49 11.43 0.97 6.60
C THR A 49 12.53 0.03 6.12
N LEU A 50 13.78 0.48 6.28
CA LEU A 50 14.94 -0.39 6.20
C LEU A 50 14.78 -1.54 7.21
N GLY A 51 14.79 -2.79 6.72
CA GLY A 51 14.57 -3.99 7.55
C GLY A 51 13.25 -4.71 7.34
N GLY A 52 12.36 -4.22 6.46
CA GLY A 52 11.13 -4.94 6.08
C GLY A 52 9.93 -4.72 7.02
N TYR A 53 9.97 -3.68 7.84
CA TYR A 53 8.80 -3.25 8.61
C TYR A 53 7.88 -2.41 7.72
N VAL A 54 6.64 -2.85 7.56
CA VAL A 54 5.65 -2.19 6.69
C VAL A 54 4.46 -1.76 7.53
N ALA A 55 4.22 -0.45 7.60
CA ALA A 55 3.10 0.15 8.29
C ALA A 55 1.97 0.43 7.29
N VAL A 56 0.73 0.16 7.70
CA VAL A 56 -0.47 0.53 6.93
C VAL A 56 -1.38 1.35 7.82
N ASN A 57 -1.84 2.50 7.35
CA ASN A 57 -2.84 3.28 8.06
C ASN A 57 -4.25 2.73 7.82
N ALA A 58 -5.11 2.80 8.85
CA ALA A 58 -6.52 2.46 8.72
C ALA A 58 -7.21 3.22 7.58
N GLY A 59 -6.85 4.49 7.37
CA GLY A 59 -7.38 5.33 6.30
C GLY A 59 -7.20 4.72 4.91
N LEU A 60 -6.07 4.07 4.64
CA LEU A 60 -5.79 3.42 3.36
C LEU A 60 -6.79 2.30 3.08
N VAL A 61 -7.00 1.42 4.06
CA VAL A 61 -7.95 0.29 3.94
C VAL A 61 -9.39 0.77 3.85
N LEU A 62 -9.74 1.84 4.57
CA LEU A 62 -11.08 2.44 4.51
C LEU A 62 -11.37 3.07 3.14
N THR A 63 -10.33 3.59 2.47
CA THR A 63 -10.42 4.12 1.11
C THR A 63 -10.47 3.02 0.04
N ALA A 64 -9.77 1.91 0.22
CA ALA A 64 -9.80 0.80 -0.73
C ALA A 64 -11.22 0.21 -0.90
N GLU A 65 -11.61 -0.13 -2.12
CA GLU A 65 -12.92 -0.77 -2.41
C GLU A 65 -12.85 -2.29 -2.32
N ARG A 66 -11.67 -2.85 -2.51
CA ARG A 66 -11.41 -4.29 -2.52
C ARG A 66 -10.04 -4.61 -1.97
N GLU A 67 -9.86 -5.85 -1.55
CA GLU A 67 -8.62 -6.30 -0.95
C GLU A 67 -7.42 -6.15 -1.89
N ASP A 68 -7.61 -6.42 -3.19
CA ASP A 68 -6.54 -6.34 -4.20
C ASP A 68 -5.86 -4.97 -4.22
N GLU A 69 -6.56 -3.90 -3.86
CA GLU A 69 -6.01 -2.55 -3.87
C GLU A 69 -5.10 -2.29 -2.67
N VAL A 70 -5.45 -2.85 -1.51
CA VAL A 70 -4.53 -2.86 -0.35
C VAL A 70 -3.31 -3.71 -0.70
N ALA A 71 -3.53 -4.86 -1.32
CA ALA A 71 -2.45 -5.73 -1.78
C ALA A 71 -1.55 -5.05 -2.83
N ALA A 72 -2.11 -4.20 -3.71
CA ALA A 72 -1.36 -3.42 -4.67
C ALA A 72 -0.43 -2.41 -4.00
N VAL A 73 -0.90 -1.69 -2.98
CA VAL A 73 -0.05 -0.77 -2.21
C VAL A 73 1.01 -1.54 -1.43
N LEU A 74 0.66 -2.64 -0.76
CA LEU A 74 1.66 -3.45 -0.06
C LEU A 74 2.71 -4.03 -1.00
N SER A 75 2.32 -4.44 -2.21
CA SER A 75 3.26 -4.91 -3.24
C SER A 75 4.23 -3.82 -3.68
N HIS A 76 3.75 -2.57 -3.76
CA HIS A 76 4.57 -1.39 -4.02
C HIS A 76 5.58 -1.13 -2.88
N GLU A 77 5.13 -1.17 -1.63
CA GLU A 77 6.00 -1.02 -0.45
C GLU A 77 7.04 -2.14 -0.35
N ILE A 78 6.64 -3.38 -0.62
CA ILE A 78 7.55 -4.53 -0.69
C ILE A 78 8.61 -4.29 -1.75
N ALA A 79 8.25 -3.78 -2.94
CA ALA A 79 9.21 -3.45 -3.98
C ALA A 79 10.20 -2.35 -3.53
N HIS A 80 9.77 -1.36 -2.74
CA HIS A 80 10.70 -0.38 -2.15
C HIS A 80 11.74 -1.04 -1.23
N VAL A 81 11.33 -2.03 -0.44
CA VAL A 81 12.23 -2.77 0.45
C VAL A 81 13.18 -3.65 -0.34
N THR A 82 12.67 -4.50 -1.25
CA THR A 82 13.49 -5.46 -2.00
C THR A 82 14.48 -4.74 -2.92
N GLN A 83 14.09 -3.60 -3.48
CA GLN A 83 14.99 -2.76 -4.28
C GLN A 83 15.84 -1.80 -3.46
N GLN A 84 15.75 -1.85 -2.13
CA GLN A 84 16.56 -1.07 -1.22
C GLN A 84 16.56 0.43 -1.57
N HIS A 85 15.40 0.99 -1.98
CA HIS A 85 15.32 2.36 -2.50
C HIS A 85 15.85 3.39 -1.48
N VAL A 86 15.58 3.18 -0.19
CA VAL A 86 16.09 4.05 0.89
C VAL A 86 17.63 3.98 0.97
N LEU A 87 18.21 2.77 0.98
CA LEU A 87 19.67 2.60 1.05
C LEU A 87 20.36 3.17 -0.18
N ARG A 88 19.87 2.86 -1.38
CA ARG A 88 20.40 3.41 -2.64
C ARG A 88 20.31 4.93 -2.68
N GLY A 89 19.25 5.51 -2.11
CA GLY A 89 19.11 6.96 -1.95
C GLY A 89 20.16 7.56 -1.02
N VAL A 90 20.40 6.95 0.14
CA VAL A 90 21.43 7.39 1.10
C VAL A 90 22.83 7.27 0.51
N GLU A 91 23.16 6.14 -0.11
CA GLU A 91 24.48 5.93 -0.75
C GLU A 91 24.72 6.94 -1.87
N ARG A 92 23.68 7.23 -2.66
CA ARG A 92 23.75 8.23 -3.71
C ARG A 92 23.97 9.63 -3.14
N ALA A 93 23.21 10.02 -2.12
CA ALA A 93 23.38 11.31 -1.46
C ALA A 93 24.80 11.48 -0.91
N GLN A 94 25.42 10.43 -0.37
CA GLN A 94 26.82 10.45 0.07
C GLN A 94 27.80 10.57 -1.11
N ARG A 95 27.59 9.81 -2.19
CA ARG A 95 28.46 9.86 -3.39
C ARG A 95 28.39 11.20 -4.11
N ASP A 96 27.21 11.82 -4.15
CA ASP A 96 26.99 13.08 -4.85
C ASP A 96 27.61 14.28 -4.09
N GLN A 97 27.91 14.16 -2.78
CA GLN A 97 28.53 15.24 -1.98
C GLN A 97 29.88 15.71 -2.53
N ILE A 98 30.75 14.79 -2.96
CA ILE A 98 32.10 15.16 -3.45
C ILE A 98 32.02 15.95 -4.77
N PRO A 99 31.31 15.48 -5.82
CA PRO A 99 31.10 16.26 -7.04
C PRO A 99 30.44 17.61 -6.78
N ILE A 100 29.49 17.70 -5.85
CA ILE A 100 28.83 18.96 -5.48
C ILE A 100 29.86 19.93 -4.90
N LEU A 101 30.69 19.49 -3.95
CA LEU A 101 31.73 20.32 -3.34
C LEU A 101 32.76 20.79 -4.38
N LEU A 102 33.19 19.91 -5.28
CA LEU A 102 34.12 20.25 -6.37
C LEU A 102 33.49 21.24 -7.37
N GLY A 103 32.21 21.06 -7.71
CA GLY A 103 31.46 21.97 -8.56
C GLY A 103 31.31 23.36 -7.94
N MET A 104 31.03 23.42 -6.63
CA MET A 104 31.02 24.68 -5.88
C MET A 104 32.39 25.35 -5.86
N LEU A 105 33.47 24.60 -5.60
CA LEU A 105 34.83 25.13 -5.63
C LEU A 105 35.20 25.66 -7.01
N ALA A 106 34.88 24.92 -8.08
CA ALA A 106 35.11 25.36 -9.46
C ALA A 106 34.33 26.63 -9.79
N ALA A 107 33.08 26.76 -9.34
CA ALA A 107 32.28 27.97 -9.50
C ALA A 107 32.91 29.17 -8.77
N VAL A 108 33.43 28.98 -7.56
CA VAL A 108 34.16 30.02 -6.80
C VAL A 108 35.43 30.45 -7.54
N VAL A 109 36.23 29.50 -8.04
CA VAL A 109 37.45 29.79 -8.80
C VAL A 109 37.13 30.55 -10.09
N ALA A 110 36.11 30.11 -10.84
CA ALA A 110 35.68 30.77 -12.07
C ALA A 110 35.18 32.21 -11.79
N ALA A 111 34.43 32.42 -10.71
CA ALA A 111 33.96 33.73 -10.30
C ALA A 111 35.12 34.69 -9.93
N GLN A 112 36.19 34.17 -9.31
CA GLN A 112 37.38 34.97 -8.99
C GLN A 112 38.17 35.38 -10.23
N GLN A 113 38.20 34.54 -11.28
CA GLN A 113 38.92 34.82 -12.53
C GLN A 113 38.18 35.81 -13.46
N ALA A 114 36.85 35.97 -13.33
CA ALA A 114 36.02 36.72 -14.28
C ALA A 114 36.08 38.27 -14.19
N GLY A 115 36.91 38.87 -13.32
CA GLY A 115 37.37 40.27 -13.43
C GLY A 115 36.38 41.47 -13.35
N GLY A 116 35.05 41.31 -13.46
CA GLY A 116 34.10 42.43 -13.64
C GLY A 116 33.31 42.94 -12.41
N ASN A 117 32.62 44.09 -12.53
CA ASN A 117 31.82 44.74 -11.46
C ASN A 117 30.47 44.05 -11.13
N SER A 118 30.14 42.94 -11.79
CA SER A 118 28.87 42.18 -11.62
C SER A 118 29.05 40.87 -10.82
N LYS A 119 30.12 40.77 -10.02
CA LYS A 119 30.59 39.56 -9.33
C LYS A 119 29.56 38.88 -8.41
N GLY A 120 28.63 39.62 -7.84
CA GLY A 120 27.59 39.07 -6.96
C GLY A 120 26.56 38.24 -7.75
N ASP A 121 25.99 38.82 -8.80
CA ASP A 121 24.81 38.27 -9.48
C ASP A 121 25.16 37.04 -10.34
N ALA A 122 26.29 37.06 -11.04
CA ALA A 122 26.73 35.93 -11.87
C ALA A 122 27.12 34.69 -11.03
N THR A 123 27.73 34.92 -9.86
CA THR A 123 28.08 33.87 -8.91
C THR A 123 26.82 33.28 -8.27
N MET A 124 25.88 34.14 -7.85
CA MET A 124 24.59 33.69 -7.29
C MET A 124 23.73 32.95 -8.31
N ALA A 125 23.71 33.37 -9.58
CA ALA A 125 23.00 32.67 -10.66
C ALA A 125 23.59 31.27 -10.92
N THR A 126 24.92 31.14 -10.86
CA THR A 126 25.61 29.85 -11.03
C THR A 126 25.34 28.91 -9.86
N ILE A 127 25.35 29.41 -8.62
CA ILE A 127 25.02 28.61 -7.44
C ILE A 127 23.54 28.19 -7.47
N THR A 128 22.63 29.09 -7.82
CA THR A 128 21.18 28.81 -7.91
C THR A 128 20.88 27.78 -9.00
N SER A 129 21.51 27.87 -10.17
CA SER A 129 21.32 26.89 -11.24
C SER A 129 21.88 25.52 -10.86
N ALA A 130 23.04 25.47 -10.19
CA ALA A 130 23.59 24.23 -9.66
C ALA A 130 22.66 23.57 -8.64
N MET A 131 22.11 24.35 -7.70
CA MET A 131 21.11 23.86 -6.73
C MET A 131 19.83 23.37 -7.44
N GLY A 132 19.36 24.08 -8.46
CA GLY A 132 18.20 23.67 -9.27
C GLY A 132 18.42 22.34 -9.99
N LEU A 133 19.60 22.15 -10.59
CA LEU A 133 19.98 20.88 -11.23
C LEU A 133 20.07 19.72 -10.22
N MET A 134 20.59 19.98 -9.01
CA MET A 134 20.62 18.98 -7.94
C MET A 134 19.21 18.59 -7.50
N GLN A 135 18.34 19.56 -7.29
CA GLN A 135 16.94 19.31 -6.94
C GLN A 135 16.23 18.50 -8.02
N GLN A 136 16.45 18.84 -9.29
CA GLN A 136 15.87 18.09 -10.41
C GLN A 136 16.36 16.64 -10.44
N ARG A 137 17.67 16.40 -10.25
CA ARG A 137 18.23 15.03 -10.18
C ARG A 137 17.62 14.21 -9.04
N GLN A 138 17.38 14.83 -7.88
CA GLN A 138 16.71 14.16 -6.77
C GLN A 138 15.27 13.78 -7.11
N ILE A 139 14.52 14.69 -7.76
CA ILE A 139 13.15 14.43 -8.21
C ILE A 139 13.12 13.29 -9.23
N ASP A 140 14.02 13.32 -10.22
CA ASP A 140 14.09 12.29 -11.26
C ASP A 140 14.43 10.92 -10.67
N TYR A 141 15.32 10.88 -9.66
CA TYR A 141 15.66 9.64 -8.95
C TYR A 141 14.47 9.09 -8.14
N THR A 142 13.75 9.95 -7.42
CA THR A 142 12.51 9.53 -6.75
C THR A 142 11.51 8.97 -7.76
N ARG A 143 11.29 9.66 -8.90
CA ARG A 143 10.40 9.18 -9.97
C ARG A 143 10.83 7.84 -10.56
N SER A 144 12.14 7.61 -10.73
CA SER A 144 12.62 6.33 -11.23
C SER A 144 12.40 5.20 -10.23
N ASN A 145 12.57 5.48 -8.94
CA ASN A 145 12.26 4.51 -7.87
C ASN A 145 10.76 4.17 -7.84
N GLU A 146 9.87 5.15 -8.01
CA GLU A 146 8.43 4.91 -8.09
C GLU A 146 8.06 4.04 -9.30
N SER A 147 8.58 4.34 -10.50
CA SER A 147 8.31 3.54 -11.71
C SER A 147 8.89 2.12 -11.59
N GLU A 148 10.04 1.97 -10.92
CA GLU A 148 10.58 0.66 -10.59
C GLU A 148 9.64 -0.08 -9.62
N ALA A 149 9.25 0.55 -8.51
CA ALA A 149 8.34 -0.04 -7.52
C ALA A 149 6.99 -0.44 -8.12
N ASP A 150 6.37 0.40 -8.95
CA ASP A 150 5.13 0.09 -9.68
C ASP A 150 5.29 -1.18 -10.54
N ARG A 151 6.40 -1.24 -11.30
CA ARG A 151 6.68 -2.35 -12.22
C ARG A 151 6.92 -3.68 -11.51
N LEU A 152 7.62 -3.67 -10.36
CA LEU A 152 7.89 -4.88 -9.60
C LEU A 152 6.70 -5.25 -8.71
N GLY A 153 6.03 -4.25 -8.15
CA GLY A 153 4.84 -4.39 -7.33
C GLY A 153 3.72 -5.06 -8.10
N ILE A 154 3.40 -4.61 -9.32
CA ILE A 154 2.34 -5.24 -10.12
C ILE A 154 2.67 -6.69 -10.52
N ARG A 155 3.96 -7.04 -10.66
CA ARG A 155 4.37 -8.45 -10.85
C ARG A 155 4.18 -9.28 -9.59
N THR A 156 4.54 -8.74 -8.44
CA THR A 156 4.34 -9.39 -7.13
C THR A 156 2.85 -9.62 -6.87
N LEU A 157 2.03 -8.61 -7.17
CA LEU A 157 0.57 -8.67 -7.12
C LEU A 157 0.02 -9.81 -7.98
N ALA A 158 0.46 -9.88 -9.25
CA ALA A 158 0.07 -10.94 -10.18
C ALA A 158 0.48 -12.33 -9.69
N ARG A 159 1.74 -12.52 -9.27
CA ARG A 159 2.25 -13.80 -8.75
C ARG A 159 1.52 -14.26 -7.49
N SER A 160 0.97 -13.32 -6.73
CA SER A 160 0.21 -13.59 -5.52
C SER A 160 -1.27 -13.88 -5.77
N GLY A 161 -1.70 -13.91 -7.03
CA GLY A 161 -3.08 -14.20 -7.45
C GLY A 161 -4.05 -13.04 -7.32
N TYR A 162 -3.58 -11.83 -7.01
CA TYR A 162 -4.41 -10.64 -6.93
C TYR A 162 -4.62 -10.02 -8.32
N ASP A 163 -5.71 -9.27 -8.46
CA ASP A 163 -6.02 -8.60 -9.72
C ASP A 163 -5.08 -7.42 -9.99
N VAL A 164 -4.37 -7.51 -11.12
CA VAL A 164 -3.39 -6.52 -11.58
C VAL A 164 -4.00 -5.15 -11.89
N ASP A 165 -5.30 -5.06 -12.15
CA ASP A 165 -5.99 -3.78 -12.35
C ASP A 165 -6.11 -2.97 -11.05
N ALA A 166 -5.92 -3.60 -9.90
CA ALA A 166 -6.07 -2.97 -8.60
C ALA A 166 -5.05 -1.86 -8.33
N MET A 167 -3.84 -1.98 -8.87
CA MET A 167 -2.82 -0.94 -8.73
C MET A 167 -3.27 0.37 -9.39
N ALA A 168 -3.75 0.29 -10.64
CA ALA A 168 -4.28 1.45 -11.34
C ALA A 168 -5.55 1.98 -10.66
N GLY A 169 -6.46 1.10 -10.25
CA GLY A 169 -7.70 1.47 -9.55
C GLY A 169 -7.44 2.24 -8.26
N PHE A 170 -6.47 1.79 -7.45
CA PHE A 170 -6.11 2.51 -6.23
C PHE A 170 -5.47 3.88 -6.51
N PHE A 171 -4.58 3.99 -7.50
CA PHE A 171 -4.01 5.28 -7.90
C PHE A 171 -5.07 6.27 -8.38
N GLU A 172 -6.06 5.82 -9.15
CA GLU A 172 -7.20 6.65 -9.57
C GLU A 172 -8.01 7.12 -8.36
N ARG A 173 -8.30 6.23 -7.41
CA ARG A 173 -9.06 6.59 -6.21
C ARG A 173 -8.31 7.60 -5.36
N MET A 174 -7.00 7.46 -5.23
CA MET A 174 -6.18 8.44 -4.54
C MET A 174 -6.18 9.79 -5.26
N SER A 175 -6.11 9.81 -6.60
CA SER A 175 -6.26 11.04 -7.41
C SER A 175 -7.64 11.70 -7.23
N VAL A 176 -8.71 10.92 -7.03
CA VAL A 176 -10.04 11.46 -6.70
C VAL A 176 -10.09 12.01 -5.28
N ALA A 177 -9.54 11.27 -4.31
CA ALA A 177 -9.47 11.71 -2.92
C ALA A 177 -8.71 13.04 -2.75
N MET A 178 -7.66 13.27 -3.56
CA MET A 178 -6.97 14.56 -3.63
C MET A 178 -7.89 15.71 -4.04
N ARG A 179 -8.63 15.54 -5.14
CA ARG A 179 -9.52 16.57 -5.69
C ARG A 179 -10.65 16.93 -4.74
N ALA A 180 -11.18 15.93 -4.01
CA ALA A 180 -12.17 16.16 -2.98
C ALA A 180 -11.63 16.95 -1.76
N ASN A 181 -10.31 16.89 -1.52
CA ASN A 181 -9.62 17.57 -0.41
C ASN A 181 -9.13 18.99 -0.74
N GLU A 182 -9.31 19.47 -1.98
CA GLU A 182 -8.90 20.83 -2.43
C GLU A 182 -9.61 21.98 -1.66
N GLY A 183 -10.60 21.66 -0.81
CA GLY A 183 -11.30 22.59 0.07
C GLY A 183 -10.63 22.93 1.41
N GLY A 184 -9.40 22.47 1.69
CA GLY A 184 -8.63 22.95 2.86
C GLY A 184 -7.76 21.93 3.61
N TYR A 185 -7.53 20.72 3.10
CA TYR A 185 -6.63 19.74 3.72
C TYR A 185 -5.39 19.48 2.84
N SER A 186 -4.24 19.29 3.47
CA SER A 186 -3.00 18.87 2.81
C SER A 186 -3.20 17.56 2.04
N ALA A 187 -2.47 17.39 0.94
CA ALA A 187 -2.47 16.12 0.20
C ALA A 187 -2.17 14.96 1.15
N PRO A 188 -2.81 13.78 0.97
CA PRO A 188 -2.53 12.59 1.77
C PRO A 188 -1.03 12.34 1.92
N ASP A 189 -0.58 11.95 3.11
CA ASP A 189 0.85 11.78 3.41
C ASP A 189 1.51 10.76 2.47
N PHE A 190 0.77 9.72 2.05
CA PHE A 190 1.22 8.78 1.02
C PHE A 190 1.71 9.48 -0.25
N LEU A 191 1.05 10.55 -0.68
CA LEU A 191 1.38 11.26 -1.92
C LEU A 191 2.56 12.21 -1.78
N GLN A 192 2.90 12.57 -0.54
CA GLN A 192 4.10 13.37 -0.27
C GLN A 192 5.36 12.52 -0.51
N THR A 193 5.28 11.22 -0.19
CA THR A 193 6.37 10.25 -0.41
C THR A 193 6.26 9.52 -1.75
N HIS A 194 5.04 9.23 -2.21
CA HIS A 194 4.73 8.50 -3.44
C HIS A 194 3.76 9.30 -4.35
N PRO A 195 4.22 10.36 -5.04
CA PRO A 195 3.36 11.16 -5.88
C PRO A 195 2.72 10.32 -6.99
N VAL A 196 1.39 10.26 -7.03
CA VAL A 196 0.65 9.63 -8.12
C VAL A 196 0.45 10.63 -9.25
N THR A 197 0.82 10.20 -10.46
CA THR A 197 0.73 11.00 -11.68
C THR A 197 -0.11 10.28 -12.73
N VAL A 198 -0.66 11.06 -13.69
CA VAL A 198 -1.38 10.50 -14.85
C VAL A 198 -0.53 9.48 -15.60
N THR A 199 0.79 9.71 -15.68
CA THR A 199 1.74 8.78 -16.30
C THR A 199 1.78 7.45 -15.56
N ARG A 200 1.91 7.46 -14.23
CA ARG A 200 1.94 6.22 -13.41
C ARG A 200 0.65 5.42 -13.53
N ILE A 201 -0.51 6.10 -13.50
CA ILE A 201 -1.82 5.45 -13.72
C ILE A 201 -1.86 4.78 -15.11
N SER A 202 -1.43 5.50 -16.15
CA SER A 202 -1.44 4.99 -17.52
C SER A 202 -0.48 3.81 -17.70
N GLU A 203 0.71 3.88 -17.10
CA GLU A 203 1.69 2.78 -17.11
C GLU A 203 1.16 1.56 -16.36
N ALA A 204 0.56 1.73 -15.19
CA ALA A 204 -0.05 0.64 -14.42
C ALA A 204 -1.14 -0.07 -15.23
N LYS A 205 -2.03 0.69 -15.89
CA LYS A 205 -3.04 0.13 -16.82
C LYS A 205 -2.41 -0.63 -17.98
N ALA A 206 -1.42 -0.05 -18.64
CA ALA A 206 -0.75 -0.69 -19.77
C ALA A 206 -0.06 -2.01 -19.36
N ARG A 207 0.57 -2.05 -18.18
CA ARG A 207 1.17 -3.27 -17.62
C ARG A 207 0.13 -4.31 -17.27
N ALA A 208 -0.96 -3.90 -16.62
CA ALA A 208 -2.08 -4.79 -16.32
C ALA A 208 -2.64 -5.43 -17.60
N GLU A 209 -2.90 -4.64 -18.64
CA GLU A 209 -3.33 -5.13 -19.95
C GLU A 209 -2.34 -6.12 -20.58
N GLN A 210 -1.04 -5.84 -20.50
CA GLN A 210 -0.02 -6.75 -20.99
C GLN A 210 -0.02 -8.09 -20.24
N MET A 211 -0.13 -8.07 -18.91
CA MET A 211 -0.20 -9.29 -18.09
C MET A 211 -1.47 -10.08 -18.33
N LYS A 212 -2.57 -9.40 -18.63
CA LYS A 212 -3.86 -10.02 -18.93
C LYS A 212 -3.87 -10.81 -20.25
N LYS A 213 -3.01 -10.49 -21.22
CA LYS A 213 -2.96 -11.17 -22.53
C LYS A 213 -2.62 -12.66 -22.43
N ASN A 214 -1.80 -13.05 -21.45
CA ASN A 214 -1.31 -14.42 -21.31
C ASN A 214 -2.02 -15.17 -20.16
N THR A 215 -3.11 -14.63 -19.62
CA THR A 215 -3.80 -15.20 -18.47
C THR A 215 -5.29 -15.36 -18.73
N VAL A 216 -5.88 -16.38 -18.12
CA VAL A 216 -7.32 -16.66 -18.19
C VAL A 216 -7.94 -16.47 -16.82
N VAL A 217 -9.22 -16.12 -16.77
CA VAL A 217 -9.98 -16.07 -15.52
C VAL A 217 -10.58 -17.45 -15.26
N LEU A 218 -10.07 -18.14 -14.25
CA LEU A 218 -10.69 -19.33 -13.68
C LEU A 218 -11.80 -18.90 -12.73
N THR A 219 -13.01 -19.38 -12.98
CA THR A 219 -14.12 -19.24 -12.03
C THR A 219 -14.34 -20.55 -11.31
N THR A 220 -14.06 -20.58 -10.01
CA THR A 220 -14.29 -21.74 -9.14
C THR A 220 -15.58 -21.53 -8.35
N SER A 221 -16.52 -22.47 -8.45
CA SER A 221 -17.70 -22.48 -7.58
C SER A 221 -17.33 -23.10 -6.23
N VAL A 222 -17.61 -22.38 -5.15
CA VAL A 222 -17.39 -22.84 -3.77
C VAL A 222 -18.72 -22.82 -3.01
N PRO A 223 -18.90 -23.65 -1.96
CA PRO A 223 -20.05 -23.49 -1.06
C PRO A 223 -20.11 -22.04 -0.53
N GLY A 224 -21.14 -21.28 -0.92
CA GLY A 224 -21.29 -19.87 -0.56
C GLY A 224 -20.98 -18.84 -1.65
N GLY A 225 -20.62 -19.25 -2.88
CA GLY A 225 -20.53 -18.33 -4.02
C GLY A 225 -19.65 -18.78 -5.18
N SER A 226 -19.20 -17.81 -5.98
CA SER A 226 -18.16 -18.00 -6.99
C SER A 226 -16.88 -17.26 -6.56
N ARG A 227 -15.75 -17.80 -6.99
CA ARG A 227 -14.42 -17.22 -6.83
C ARG A 227 -13.80 -17.06 -8.22
N GLN A 228 -13.20 -15.91 -8.49
CA GLN A 228 -12.53 -15.65 -9.76
C GLN A 228 -11.05 -15.42 -9.48
N GLU A 229 -10.20 -16.16 -10.16
CA GLU A 229 -8.75 -16.03 -10.10
C GLU A 229 -8.22 -15.90 -11.53
N ARG A 230 -7.25 -15.02 -11.74
CA ARG A 230 -6.56 -14.92 -13.01
C ARG A 230 -5.28 -15.76 -12.95
N VAL A 231 -5.17 -16.75 -13.83
CA VAL A 231 -4.03 -17.67 -13.86
C VAL A 231 -3.38 -17.70 -15.23
N ASP A 232 -2.09 -18.00 -15.28
CA ASP A 232 -1.40 -18.34 -16.51
C ASP A 232 -1.68 -19.82 -16.84
N PRO A 233 -2.41 -20.17 -17.92
CA PRO A 233 -2.69 -21.56 -18.29
C PRO A 233 -1.45 -22.44 -18.46
N SER A 234 -0.29 -21.83 -18.70
CA SER A 234 0.98 -22.53 -18.86
C SER A 234 1.73 -22.75 -17.53
N ASP A 235 1.20 -22.23 -16.42
CA ASP A 235 1.77 -22.45 -15.10
C ASP A 235 1.64 -23.94 -14.69
N PRO A 236 2.75 -24.67 -14.53
CA PRO A 236 2.72 -26.08 -14.12
C PRO A 236 2.06 -26.28 -12.74
N SER A 237 2.01 -25.25 -11.89
CA SER A 237 1.34 -25.28 -10.58
C SER A 237 -0.18 -25.48 -10.69
N LEU A 238 -0.79 -25.22 -11.86
CA LEU A 238 -2.21 -25.47 -12.11
C LEU A 238 -2.54 -26.96 -12.28
N SER A 239 -1.55 -27.76 -12.65
CA SER A 239 -1.68 -29.22 -12.82
C SER A 239 -1.37 -30.00 -11.55
N GLU A 240 -0.74 -29.35 -10.57
CA GLU A 240 -0.53 -29.95 -9.26
C GLU A 240 -1.85 -29.92 -8.47
N PRO A 241 -2.32 -31.06 -7.93
CA PRO A 241 -3.41 -31.00 -6.97
C PRO A 241 -2.96 -30.08 -5.84
N LEU A 242 -3.81 -29.11 -5.45
CA LEU A 242 -3.59 -28.14 -4.35
C LEU A 242 -3.25 -28.79 -2.98
N SER A 243 -3.11 -30.11 -2.93
CA SER A 243 -2.71 -30.97 -1.81
C SER A 243 -1.21 -31.31 -1.79
N ARG A 244 -0.29 -30.42 -2.23
CA ARG A 244 1.15 -30.66 -2.04
C ARG A 244 1.90 -29.46 -1.46
N ASN A 245 1.47 -29.00 -0.29
CA ASN A 245 2.45 -28.61 0.73
C ASN A 245 2.79 -29.87 1.54
N GLY A 246 3.90 -30.52 1.18
CA GLY A 246 4.45 -31.70 1.83
C GLY A 246 4.94 -31.41 3.24
N ASN A 247 4.03 -31.15 4.18
CA ASN A 247 4.32 -31.13 5.59
C ASN A 247 4.26 -32.58 6.12
N ALA A 248 5.44 -33.18 6.34
CA ALA A 248 5.58 -34.54 6.85
C ALA A 248 5.00 -34.76 8.26
N LEU A 249 4.55 -33.69 8.93
CA LEU A 249 3.92 -33.73 10.25
C LEU A 249 2.39 -33.66 10.20
N LEU A 250 1.78 -33.47 9.03
CA LEU A 250 0.32 -33.51 8.91
C LEU A 250 -0.15 -34.96 8.67
N PRO A 251 -1.06 -35.50 9.52
CA PRO A 251 -1.57 -36.86 9.33
C PRO A 251 -2.34 -36.96 8.01
N TYR A 252 -2.19 -38.10 7.31
CA TYR A 252 -2.81 -38.38 6.01
C TYR A 252 -4.33 -38.14 5.97
N ALA A 253 -5.01 -38.20 7.11
CA ALA A 253 -6.44 -37.98 7.23
C ALA A 253 -6.86 -36.49 7.28
N LEU A 254 -5.93 -35.56 7.47
CA LEU A 254 -6.24 -34.13 7.55
C LEU A 254 -6.39 -33.56 6.14
N ARG A 255 -7.64 -33.48 5.66
CA ARG A 255 -7.98 -32.72 4.46
C ARG A 255 -8.05 -31.25 4.84
N LEU A 256 -7.11 -30.44 4.36
CA LEU A 256 -7.24 -28.99 4.44
C LEU A 256 -8.43 -28.56 3.56
N PRO A 257 -9.34 -27.72 4.08
CA PRO A 257 -10.39 -27.12 3.29
C PRO A 257 -9.78 -26.42 2.06
N VAL A 258 -10.36 -26.58 0.87
CA VAL A 258 -9.85 -25.95 -0.37
C VAL A 258 -9.88 -24.42 -0.30
N ASP A 259 -10.77 -23.91 0.54
CA ASP A 259 -10.90 -22.54 1.01
C ASP A 259 -9.66 -22.04 1.78
N ALA A 260 -8.92 -22.92 2.46
CA ALA A 260 -7.66 -22.58 3.12
C ALA A 260 -6.46 -22.51 2.13
N LEU A 261 -6.64 -22.94 0.89
CA LEU A 261 -5.63 -22.95 -0.18
C LEU A 261 -5.80 -21.79 -1.18
N SER A 262 -6.54 -20.75 -0.77
CA SER A 262 -6.91 -19.61 -1.61
C SER A 262 -5.70 -18.94 -2.26
N ARG A 263 -5.77 -18.79 -3.58
CA ARG A 263 -4.97 -17.86 -4.38
C ARG A 263 -5.84 -16.62 -4.68
N GLY A 264 -5.33 -15.42 -4.42
CA GLY A 264 -6.04 -14.16 -4.67
C GLY A 264 -6.88 -13.58 -3.53
N ALA A 265 -7.68 -12.55 -3.82
CA ALA A 265 -8.39 -11.75 -2.83
C ALA A 265 -9.53 -12.51 -2.09
N ASP A 266 -9.58 -12.36 -0.77
CA ASP A 266 -10.72 -12.67 0.07
C ASP A 266 -11.57 -11.41 0.30
N GLN A 267 -12.40 -11.07 -0.68
CA GLN A 267 -13.28 -9.90 -0.60
C GLN A 267 -14.22 -9.95 0.61
N GLN A 268 -14.67 -11.15 1.00
CA GLN A 268 -15.57 -11.29 2.14
C GLN A 268 -14.81 -10.97 3.44
N GLY A 269 -13.64 -11.57 3.66
CA GLY A 269 -12.76 -11.26 4.78
C GLY A 269 -12.38 -9.77 4.84
N PHE A 270 -12.07 -9.18 3.69
CA PHE A 270 -11.78 -7.76 3.55
C PHE A 270 -12.93 -6.87 4.01
N ASP A 271 -14.17 -7.15 3.60
CA ASP A 271 -15.32 -6.34 4.00
C ASP A 271 -15.50 -6.35 5.54
N TRP A 272 -15.34 -7.51 6.19
CA TRP A 272 -15.39 -7.60 7.66
C TRP A 272 -14.22 -6.88 8.34
N ALA A 273 -12.99 -7.05 7.81
CA ALA A 273 -11.80 -6.40 8.33
C ALA A 273 -11.92 -4.87 8.21
N LYS A 274 -12.37 -4.37 7.06
CA LYS A 274 -12.62 -2.94 6.80
C LYS A 274 -13.60 -2.35 7.80
N GLU A 275 -14.72 -3.03 8.06
CA GLU A 275 -15.73 -2.51 8.99
C GLU A 275 -15.30 -2.63 10.46
N ARG A 276 -14.56 -3.68 10.85
CA ARG A 276 -13.91 -3.75 12.17
C ARG A 276 -12.92 -2.60 12.35
N LEU A 277 -12.09 -2.34 11.35
CA LEU A 277 -11.10 -1.28 11.33
C LEU A 277 -11.74 0.11 11.36
N ARG A 278 -12.89 0.31 10.70
CA ARG A 278 -13.68 1.55 10.79
C ARG A 278 -14.04 1.86 12.23
N VAL A 279 -14.51 0.87 12.98
CA VAL A 279 -14.89 1.02 14.39
C VAL A 279 -13.65 1.26 15.27
N LEU A 280 -12.58 0.49 15.08
CA LEU A 280 -11.39 0.57 15.92
C LEU A 280 -10.61 1.88 15.71
N SER A 281 -10.56 2.39 14.47
CA SER A 281 -9.92 3.66 14.13
C SER A 281 -10.75 4.90 14.45
N ALA A 282 -12.03 4.75 14.80
CA ALA A 282 -12.87 5.89 15.14
C ALA A 282 -12.38 6.57 16.43
N ALA A 283 -12.55 7.90 16.50
CA ALA A 283 -12.17 8.69 17.67
C ALA A 283 -12.96 8.27 18.92
N THR A 284 -14.26 8.03 18.78
CA THR A 284 -15.15 7.53 19.85
C THR A 284 -16.15 6.51 19.30
N PRO A 285 -16.73 5.63 20.16
CA PRO A 285 -17.79 4.72 19.75
C PRO A 285 -19.00 5.45 19.13
N ASP A 286 -19.41 6.58 19.70
CA ASP A 286 -20.51 7.40 19.15
C ASP A 286 -20.18 7.96 17.77
N ALA A 287 -18.93 8.36 17.52
CA ALA A 287 -18.50 8.80 16.19
C ALA A 287 -18.65 7.68 15.16
N ALA A 288 -18.26 6.45 15.51
CA ALA A 288 -18.46 5.28 14.65
C ALA A 288 -19.96 5.02 14.38
N ILE A 289 -20.82 5.11 15.41
CA ILE A 289 -22.27 4.92 15.24
C ILE A 289 -22.85 5.96 14.27
N ARG A 290 -22.51 7.25 14.41
CA ARG A 290 -22.96 8.31 13.50
C ARG A 290 -22.49 8.10 12.05
N GLU A 291 -21.29 7.55 11.87
CA GLU A 291 -20.76 7.19 10.55
C GLU A 291 -21.65 6.12 9.88
N TYR A 292 -22.00 5.06 10.61
CA TYR A 292 -22.93 4.03 10.12
C TYR A 292 -24.34 4.54 9.85
N GLU A 293 -24.85 5.47 10.64
CA GLU A 293 -26.14 6.11 10.35
C GLU A 293 -26.12 6.89 9.04
N THR A 294 -24.99 7.55 8.75
CA THR A 294 -24.78 8.25 7.48
C THR A 294 -24.71 7.27 6.32
N LEU A 295 -23.95 6.18 6.46
CA LEU A 295 -23.89 5.10 5.47
C LEU A 295 -25.28 4.51 5.18
N ARG A 296 -26.07 4.28 6.23
CA ARG A 296 -27.44 3.75 6.12
C ARG A 296 -28.35 4.72 5.36
N ARG A 297 -28.22 6.03 5.58
CA ARG A 297 -29.00 7.06 4.87
C ARG A 297 -28.62 7.16 3.39
N SER A 298 -27.34 6.97 3.05
CA SER A 298 -26.88 6.99 1.66
C SER A 298 -27.15 5.70 0.89
N ALA A 299 -27.30 4.57 1.59
CA ALA A 299 -27.44 3.27 0.96
C ALA A 299 -28.89 3.00 0.50
N LYS A 300 -29.07 2.76 -0.81
CA LYS A 300 -30.38 2.43 -1.41
C LYS A 300 -31.01 1.15 -0.85
N GLN A 301 -30.18 0.17 -0.45
CA GLN A 301 -30.59 -1.16 0.01
C GLN A 301 -30.36 -1.36 1.52
N GLY A 302 -30.05 -0.30 2.26
CA GLY A 302 -29.62 -0.41 3.66
C GLY A 302 -28.17 -0.87 3.81
N LEU A 303 -27.77 -1.21 5.04
CA LEU A 303 -26.41 -1.61 5.37
C LEU A 303 -26.12 -3.06 4.93
N SER A 304 -24.93 -3.30 4.38
CA SER A 304 -24.43 -4.66 4.11
C SER A 304 -24.21 -5.45 5.41
N ASP A 305 -24.01 -6.76 5.30
CA ASP A 305 -23.76 -7.64 6.45
C ASP A 305 -22.53 -7.20 7.26
N ALA A 306 -21.44 -6.88 6.57
CA ALA A 306 -20.22 -6.35 7.17
C ALA A 306 -20.47 -5.00 7.88
N GLN A 307 -21.25 -4.11 7.28
CA GLN A 307 -21.58 -2.82 7.89
C GLN A 307 -22.52 -2.99 9.11
N ARG A 308 -23.45 -3.95 9.07
CA ARG A 308 -24.30 -4.30 10.21
C ARG A 308 -23.48 -4.83 11.38
N TYR A 309 -22.48 -5.67 11.09
CA TYR A 309 -21.50 -6.11 12.09
C TYR A 309 -20.70 -4.95 12.67
N GLY A 310 -20.17 -4.05 11.83
CA GLY A 310 -19.45 -2.87 12.30
C GLY A 310 -20.31 -1.99 13.20
N LEU A 311 -21.58 -1.74 12.84
CA LEU A 311 -22.52 -1.03 13.68
C LEU A 311 -22.77 -1.73 15.03
N ALA A 312 -22.92 -3.06 15.02
CA ALA A 312 -23.10 -3.83 16.25
C ALA A 312 -21.85 -3.73 17.15
N LEU A 313 -20.66 -3.84 16.58
CA LEU A 313 -19.40 -3.66 17.28
C LEU A 313 -19.26 -2.26 17.89
N ALA A 314 -19.64 -1.21 17.14
CA ALA A 314 -19.63 0.16 17.63
C ALA A 314 -20.57 0.35 18.83
N LYS A 315 -21.78 -0.21 18.77
CA LYS A 315 -22.75 -0.19 19.87
C LYS A 315 -22.25 -0.94 21.11
N LEU A 316 -21.65 -2.12 20.92
CA LEU A 316 -21.08 -2.91 22.01
C LEU A 316 -19.98 -2.14 22.76
N ARG A 317 -19.09 -1.47 22.01
CA ARG A 317 -18.05 -0.61 22.59
C ARG A 317 -18.64 0.60 23.33
N ASN A 318 -19.77 1.13 22.87
CA ASN A 318 -20.45 2.23 23.54
C ASN A 318 -21.10 1.79 24.86
N SER A 319 -21.74 0.61 24.87
CA SER A 319 -22.34 0.04 26.08
C SER A 319 -21.32 -0.42 27.12
N GLY A 320 -20.15 -0.89 26.69
CA GLY A 320 -19.08 -1.35 27.60
C GLY A 320 -18.31 -0.22 28.31
N GLY A 321 -18.56 1.05 27.95
CA GLY A 321 -17.94 2.23 28.56
C GLY A 321 -18.73 2.87 29.71
N ARG A 322 -19.91 2.34 30.06
CA ARG A 322 -20.68 2.77 31.22
C ARG A 322 -20.42 1.82 32.40
N PRO A 323 -19.65 2.20 33.43
CA PRO A 323 -19.72 1.49 34.70
C PRO A 323 -21.16 1.64 35.22
N GLY A 324 -21.72 0.54 35.70
CA GLY A 324 -23.16 0.39 35.92
C GLY A 324 -23.80 1.48 36.78
N GLU A 325 -24.90 2.04 36.27
CA GLU A 325 -26.02 2.47 37.10
C GLU A 325 -27.04 1.32 37.09
N HIS A 326 -26.80 0.37 37.99
CA HIS A 326 -27.88 -0.43 38.56
C HIS A 326 -28.00 0.05 40.01
N ASP A 327 -28.91 1.00 40.23
CA ASP A 327 -29.61 1.17 41.50
C ASP A 327 -30.92 0.38 41.45
#